data_AF-A0A2S8NSM0-F1
#
_entry.id   AF-A0A2S8NSM0-F1
#
_cell.length_a   1.000
_cell.length_b   1.000
_cell.length_c   1.000
_cell.angle_alpha   90.00
_cell.angle_beta   90.00
_cell.angle_gamma   90.00
#
_symmetry.space_group_name_H-M   'P 1'
#
loop_
_entity.id
_entity.type
_entity.pdbx_description
1 polymer ?
#
loop_
_entity_poly.entity_id
_entity_poly.type
_entity_poly.pdbx_seq_one_letter_code
_entity_poly.pdbx_strand_id
1 'polypeptide(L)'
;MKFITIKGRHYRLILFLITTGVLLFCFFLIIAAAYKYREEAMERIEKIEKIDIPKKAKELNEKLLKENDKLKKENKDLKSASYELIKDDGTKEYYSSVNHQLLKKIDKDETIWEYHPNNGMLLKKTDKYHTVTEYGSHGK
;
A
#
# COMPACT_ATOMS: atom_id res chain seq x y z
N MET A 1 17.68 -76.43 1.47
CA MET A 1 17.57 -74.97 1.70
C MET A 1 18.99 -74.42 1.86
N LYS A 2 19.45 -73.48 1.01
CA LYS A 2 20.85 -73.00 1.06
C LYS A 2 21.01 -71.92 2.14
N PHE A 3 21.98 -72.09 3.02
CA PHE A 3 22.30 -71.16 4.12
C PHE A 3 23.65 -70.52 3.85
N ILE A 4 23.78 -69.23 4.17
CA ILE A 4 25.07 -68.53 4.18
C ILE A 4 25.40 -68.24 5.64
N THR A 5 26.64 -68.52 6.04
CA THR A 5 27.12 -68.25 7.39
C THR A 5 27.97 -66.98 7.36
N ILE A 6 27.52 -65.94 8.06
CA ILE A 6 28.28 -64.68 8.21
C ILE A 6 28.43 -64.41 9.71
N LYS A 7 29.67 -64.24 10.17
CA LYS A 7 30.03 -64.06 11.60
C LYS A 7 29.34 -65.06 12.53
N GLY A 8 29.32 -66.34 12.15
CA GLY A 8 28.76 -67.43 12.97
C GLY A 8 27.23 -67.51 13.03
N ARG A 9 26.48 -66.66 12.33
CA ARG A 9 25.01 -66.77 12.20
C ARG A 9 24.61 -67.34 10.85
N HIS A 10 23.63 -68.24 10.85
CA HIS A 10 23.07 -68.84 9.64
C HIS A 10 21.90 -68.02 9.12
N TYR A 11 22.08 -67.45 7.92
CA TYR A 11 21.03 -66.72 7.24
C TYR A 11 20.42 -67.59 6.13
N ARG A 12 19.10 -67.58 6.02
CA ARG A 12 18.40 -68.12 4.86
C ARG A 12 18.74 -67.23 3.67
N LEU A 13 19.51 -67.75 2.72
CA LEU A 13 20.07 -67.00 1.58
C LEU A 13 19.00 -66.16 0.85
N ILE A 14 17.83 -66.75 0.62
CA ILE A 14 16.69 -66.10 -0.03
C ILE A 14 16.17 -64.91 0.78
N LEU A 15 16.00 -65.08 2.09
CA LEU A 15 15.47 -64.03 2.96
C LEU A 15 16.44 -62.84 3.05
N PHE A 16 17.75 -63.13 3.13
CA PHE A 16 18.80 -62.12 3.15
C PHE A 16 18.89 -61.30 1.85
N LEU A 17 18.74 -61.96 0.70
CA LEU A 17 18.68 -61.27 -0.60
C LEU A 17 17.45 -60.37 -0.71
N ILE A 18 16.29 -60.84 -0.24
CA ILE A 18 15.05 -60.03 -0.24
C ILE A 18 15.21 -58.80 0.64
N THR A 19 15.70 -58.93 1.88
CA THR A 19 15.88 -57.78 2.78
C THR A 19 16.88 -56.77 2.24
N THR A 20 17.96 -57.24 1.60
CA THR A 20 18.98 -56.37 1.00
C THR A 20 18.44 -55.64 -0.23
N GLY A 21 17.66 -56.32 -1.08
CA GLY A 21 17.00 -55.72 -2.24
C GLY A 21 15.99 -54.63 -1.85
N VAL A 22 15.19 -54.86 -0.82
CA VAL A 22 14.23 -53.86 -0.30
C VAL A 22 14.97 -52.65 0.27
N LEU A 23 16.05 -52.86 1.03
CA LEU A 23 16.86 -51.75 1.56
C LEU A 23 17.48 -50.89 0.46
N LEU A 24 18.04 -51.51 -0.58
CA LEU A 24 18.59 -50.79 -1.72
C LEU A 24 17.49 -50.01 -2.46
N PHE A 25 16.32 -50.62 -2.67
CA PHE A 25 15.19 -49.94 -3.31
C PHE A 25 14.71 -48.72 -2.51
N CYS A 26 14.55 -48.85 -1.18
CA CYS A 26 14.21 -47.73 -0.32
C CYS A 26 15.27 -46.61 -0.35
N PHE A 27 16.56 -46.98 -0.40
CA PHE A 27 17.65 -46.02 -0.50
C PHE A 27 17.60 -45.22 -1.81
N PHE A 28 17.34 -45.88 -2.95
CA PHE A 28 17.17 -45.19 -4.23
C PHE A 28 15.95 -44.26 -4.25
N LEU A 29 14.85 -44.63 -3.60
CA LEU A 29 13.68 -43.76 -3.49
C LEU A 29 13.99 -42.47 -2.70
N ILE A 30 14.75 -42.58 -1.61
CA ILE A 30 15.15 -41.41 -0.80
C ILE A 30 16.04 -40.48 -1.63
N ILE A 31 17.00 -41.04 -2.37
CA ILE A 31 17.88 -40.25 -3.27
C ILE A 31 17.06 -39.54 -4.34
N ALA A 32 16.13 -40.25 -5.00
CA ALA A 32 15.29 -39.65 -6.04
C ALA A 32 14.42 -38.52 -5.50
N ALA A 33 13.82 -38.70 -4.32
CA ALA A 33 13.05 -37.66 -3.65
C ALA A 33 13.91 -36.44 -3.29
N ALA A 34 15.11 -36.66 -2.74
CA ALA A 34 16.04 -35.60 -2.40
C ALA A 34 16.53 -34.83 -3.65
N TYR A 35 16.79 -35.54 -4.75
CA TYR A 35 17.20 -34.93 -6.01
C TYR A 35 16.09 -34.05 -6.60
N LYS A 36 14.85 -34.55 -6.64
CA LYS A 36 13.70 -33.78 -7.09
C LYS A 36 13.46 -32.53 -6.23
N TYR A 37 13.56 -32.66 -4.91
CA TYR A 37 13.43 -31.53 -3.99
C TYR A 37 14.51 -30.46 -4.23
N ARG A 38 15.74 -30.89 -4.50
CA ARG A 38 16.85 -29.99 -4.80
C ARG A 38 16.64 -29.22 -6.11
N GLU A 39 16.16 -29.88 -7.17
CA GLU A 39 15.83 -29.21 -8.44
C GLU A 39 14.73 -28.16 -8.24
N GLU A 40 13.64 -28.52 -7.57
CA GLU A 40 12.55 -27.57 -7.27
C GLU A 40 13.02 -26.38 -6.43
N ALA A 41 13.90 -26.60 -5.46
CA ALA A 41 14.48 -25.54 -4.65
C ALA A 41 15.38 -24.62 -5.48
N MET A 42 16.20 -25.18 -6.37
CA MET A 42 17.11 -24.42 -7.23
C MET A 42 16.34 -23.57 -8.24
N GLU A 43 15.26 -24.08 -8.83
CA GLU A 43 14.37 -23.29 -9.70
C GLU A 43 13.72 -22.11 -8.97
N ARG A 44 13.33 -22.29 -7.70
CA ARG A 44 12.76 -21.20 -6.89
C ARG A 44 13.80 -20.13 -6.60
N ILE A 45 15.02 -20.54 -6.26
CA ILE A 45 16.14 -19.62 -6.02
C ILE A 45 16.47 -18.86 -7.30
N GLU A 46 16.57 -19.52 -8.44
CA GLU A 46 16.84 -18.88 -9.74
C GLU A 46 15.73 -17.87 -10.11
N LYS A 47 14.45 -18.21 -9.85
CA LYS A 47 13.33 -17.27 -10.05
C LYS A 47 13.43 -16.05 -9.13
N ILE A 48 13.92 -16.20 -7.90
CA ILE A 48 14.09 -15.10 -6.94
C ILE A 48 15.32 -14.26 -7.27
N GLU A 49 16.45 -14.87 -7.62
CA GLU A 49 17.70 -14.17 -8.00
C GLU A 49 17.54 -13.39 -9.31
N LYS A 50 16.74 -13.91 -10.26
CA LYS A 50 16.39 -13.17 -11.49
C LYS A 50 15.47 -11.97 -11.24
N ILE A 51 14.83 -11.88 -10.07
CA ILE A 51 14.06 -10.69 -9.72
C ILE A 51 15.04 -9.63 -9.23
N ASP A 52 15.28 -8.64 -10.09
CA ASP A 52 15.94 -7.39 -9.69
C ASP A 52 15.01 -6.61 -8.75
N ILE A 53 15.12 -6.93 -7.45
CA ILE A 53 14.36 -6.29 -6.36
C ILE A 53 14.53 -4.77 -6.41
N PRO A 54 15.74 -4.21 -6.56
CA PRO A 54 15.93 -2.77 -6.74
C PRO A 54 15.13 -2.17 -7.89
N LYS A 55 15.14 -2.80 -9.08
CA LYS A 55 14.39 -2.30 -10.24
C LYS A 55 12.88 -2.35 -10.01
N LYS A 56 12.36 -3.46 -9.49
CA LYS A 56 10.92 -3.56 -9.16
C LYS A 56 10.49 -2.55 -8.09
N ALA A 57 11.32 -2.34 -7.07
CA ALA A 57 11.07 -1.34 -6.04
C ALA A 57 11.03 0.07 -6.63
N LYS A 58 11.96 0.40 -7.53
CA LYS A 58 11.99 1.68 -8.24
C LYS A 58 10.73 1.89 -9.09
N GLU A 59 10.35 0.90 -9.90
CA GLU A 59 9.13 0.95 -10.72
C GLU A 59 7.86 1.14 -9.87
N LEU A 60 7.78 0.44 -8.73
CA LEU A 60 6.65 0.60 -7.80
C LEU A 60 6.63 1.99 -7.18
N ASN A 61 7.79 2.51 -6.77
CA ASN A 61 7.91 3.84 -6.17
C ASN A 61 7.53 4.94 -7.17
N GLU A 62 7.95 4.82 -8.44
CA GLU A 62 7.56 5.75 -9.50
C GLU A 62 6.04 5.74 -9.75
N LYS A 63 5.38 4.57 -9.68
CA LYS A 63 3.92 4.47 -9.78
C LYS A 63 3.23 5.16 -8.60
N LEU A 64 3.67 4.88 -7.37
CA LEU A 64 3.13 5.50 -6.16
C LEU A 64 3.30 7.01 -6.15
N LEU A 65 4.43 7.53 -6.64
CA LEU A 65 4.67 8.97 -6.74
C LEU A 65 3.65 9.63 -7.68
N LYS A 66 3.44 9.05 -8.87
CA LYS A 66 2.46 9.56 -9.85
C LYS A 66 1.04 9.56 -9.29
N GLU A 67 0.65 8.49 -8.59
CA GLU A 67 -0.67 8.39 -7.99
C GLU A 67 -0.86 9.40 -6.86
N ASN A 68 0.15 9.59 -6.00
CA ASN A 68 0.13 10.63 -4.97
C ASN A 68 -0.01 12.04 -5.54
N ASP A 69 0.68 12.35 -6.63
CA ASP A 69 0.58 13.67 -7.27
C ASP A 69 -0.82 13.88 -7.87
N LYS A 70 -1.40 12.84 -8.48
CA LYS A 70 -2.78 12.86 -8.97
C LYS A 70 -3.78 13.11 -7.83
N LEU A 71 -3.67 12.34 -6.74
CA LEU A 71 -4.55 12.49 -5.57
C LEU A 71 -4.40 13.87 -4.92
N LYS A 72 -3.19 14.43 -4.83
CA LYS A 72 -2.99 15.80 -4.34
C LYS A 72 -3.71 16.83 -5.20
N LYS A 73 -3.66 16.67 -6.52
CA LYS A 73 -4.36 17.56 -7.46
C LYS A 73 -5.87 17.45 -7.29
N GLU A 74 -6.41 16.23 -7.30
CA GLU A 74 -7.86 16.01 -7.09
C GLU A 74 -8.33 16.55 -5.74
N ASN A 75 -7.55 16.36 -4.68
CA ASN A 75 -7.88 16.89 -3.35
C ASN A 75 -7.86 18.42 -3.32
N LYS A 76 -6.93 19.06 -4.05
CA LYS A 76 -6.93 20.53 -4.22
C LYS A 76 -8.18 21.00 -4.97
N ASP A 77 -8.52 20.35 -6.07
CA ASP A 77 -9.67 20.71 -6.90
C ASP A 77 -10.97 20.56 -6.10
N LEU A 78 -11.14 19.46 -5.36
CA LEU A 78 -12.29 19.23 -4.48
C LEU A 78 -12.37 20.23 -3.33
N LYS A 79 -11.25 20.57 -2.69
CA LYS A 79 -11.22 21.59 -1.63
C LYS A 79 -11.57 22.99 -2.14
N SER A 80 -11.31 23.26 -3.42
CA SER A 80 -11.69 24.52 -4.06
C SER A 80 -13.15 24.57 -4.53
N ALA A 81 -13.85 23.43 -4.54
CA ALA A 81 -15.27 23.40 -4.89
C ALA A 81 -16.09 24.07 -3.78
N SER A 82 -16.84 25.09 -4.16
CA SER A 82 -17.75 25.84 -3.29
C SER A 82 -19.08 26.10 -3.96
N TYR A 83 -20.13 26.27 -3.16
CA TYR A 83 -21.43 26.75 -3.62
C TYR A 83 -21.79 28.09 -2.97
N GLU A 84 -22.57 28.89 -3.69
CA GLU A 84 -23.06 30.19 -3.23
C GLU A 84 -24.48 30.04 -2.66
N LEU A 85 -24.71 30.66 -1.51
CA LEU A 85 -26.03 30.84 -0.90
C LEU A 85 -26.31 32.34 -0.81
N ILE A 86 -27.40 32.78 -1.44
CA ILE A 86 -27.88 34.16 -1.37
C ILE A 86 -29.01 34.21 -0.34
N LYS A 87 -28.86 35.04 0.69
CA LYS A 87 -29.90 35.28 1.70
C LYS A 87 -30.88 36.35 1.23
N ASP A 88 -32.08 36.36 1.82
CA ASP A 88 -33.14 37.35 1.51
C ASP A 88 -32.69 38.80 1.78
N ASP A 89 -31.75 38.98 2.71
CA ASP A 89 -31.13 40.27 3.01
C ASP A 89 -30.09 40.72 1.97
N GLY A 90 -29.83 39.94 0.92
CA GLY A 90 -28.84 40.24 -0.13
C GLY A 90 -27.41 39.81 0.21
N THR A 91 -27.17 39.25 1.40
CA THR A 91 -25.87 38.69 1.79
C THR A 91 -25.56 37.45 0.95
N LYS A 92 -24.32 37.34 0.48
CA LYS A 92 -23.81 36.16 -0.22
C LYS A 92 -22.85 35.39 0.67
N GLU A 93 -23.09 34.09 0.84
CA GLU A 93 -22.24 33.19 1.61
C GLU A 93 -21.74 32.06 0.70
N TYR A 94 -20.43 31.83 0.71
CA TYR A 94 -19.77 30.77 -0.03
C TYR A 94 -19.36 29.68 0.93
N TYR A 95 -19.85 28.47 0.70
CA TYR A 95 -19.57 27.30 1.52
C TYR A 95 -18.76 26.28 0.74
N SER A 96 -17.89 25.53 1.43
CA SER A 96 -17.22 24.38 0.83
C SER A 96 -18.23 23.29 0.49
N SER A 97 -18.14 22.73 -0.71
CA SER A 97 -18.98 21.59 -1.11
C SER A 97 -18.61 20.28 -0.42
N VAL A 98 -17.46 20.23 0.27
CA VAL A 98 -16.93 19.00 0.90
C VAL A 98 -17.28 18.94 2.38
N ASN A 99 -17.03 20.01 3.12
CA ASN A 99 -17.22 20.05 4.57
C ASN A 99 -18.29 21.04 5.04
N HIS A 100 -18.98 21.72 4.10
CA HIS A 100 -20.02 22.71 4.37
C HIS A 100 -19.60 23.85 5.30
N GLN A 101 -18.29 24.11 5.43
CA GLN A 101 -17.79 25.25 6.20
C GLN A 101 -17.90 26.53 5.38
N LEU A 102 -18.18 27.64 6.07
CA LEU A 102 -18.20 28.98 5.48
C LEU A 102 -16.77 29.36 5.07
N LEU A 103 -16.59 29.70 3.79
CA LEU A 103 -15.30 30.11 3.21
C LEU A 103 -15.23 31.62 3.02
N LYS A 104 -16.33 32.22 2.58
CA LYS A 104 -16.41 33.64 2.31
C LYS A 104 -17.83 34.16 2.57
N LYS A 105 -17.94 35.34 3.17
CA LYS A 105 -19.20 36.07 3.31
C LYS A 105 -19.02 37.45 2.68
N ILE A 106 -19.98 37.87 1.85
CA ILE A 106 -20.06 39.21 1.28
C ILE A 106 -21.37 39.81 1.77
N ASP A 107 -21.26 40.86 2.55
CA ASP A 107 -22.41 41.58 3.11
C ASP A 107 -22.89 42.68 2.14
N LYS A 108 -24.05 43.25 2.42
CA LYS A 108 -24.73 44.25 1.56
C LYS A 108 -23.94 45.53 1.36
N ASP A 109 -23.08 45.86 2.32
CA ASP A 109 -22.18 47.01 2.29
C ASP A 109 -20.85 46.71 1.56
N GLU A 110 -20.79 45.59 0.83
CA GLU A 110 -19.60 45.07 0.16
C GLU A 110 -18.45 44.67 1.11
N THR A 111 -18.71 44.58 2.43
CA THR A 111 -17.74 44.02 3.37
C THR A 111 -17.57 42.53 3.10
N ILE A 112 -16.32 42.13 2.87
CA ILE A 112 -15.92 40.75 2.58
C ILE A 112 -15.23 40.15 3.80
N TRP A 113 -15.65 38.97 4.20
CA TRP A 113 -15.01 38.15 5.24
C TRP A 113 -14.53 36.85 4.62
N GLU A 114 -13.27 36.50 4.82
CA GLU A 114 -12.66 35.25 4.33
C GLU A 114 -12.25 34.39 5.53
N TYR A 115 -12.63 33.12 5.48
CA TYR A 115 -12.49 32.16 6.55
C TYR A 115 -11.58 31.01 6.11
N HIS A 116 -10.98 30.35 7.09
CA HIS A 116 -10.09 29.24 6.87
C HIS A 116 -10.89 27.96 6.51
N PRO A 117 -10.53 27.27 5.40
CA PRO A 117 -11.37 26.25 4.79
C PRO A 117 -11.54 24.95 5.59
N ASN A 118 -10.73 24.72 6.63
CA ASN A 118 -10.77 23.48 7.42
C ASN A 118 -11.32 23.67 8.84
N ASN A 119 -11.29 24.88 9.40
CA ASN A 119 -11.68 25.13 10.80
C ASN A 119 -12.64 26.33 10.96
N GLY A 120 -13.02 27.01 9.87
CA GLY A 120 -13.97 28.13 9.90
C GLY A 120 -13.47 29.39 10.61
N MET A 121 -12.18 29.49 10.94
CA MET A 121 -11.62 30.66 11.60
C MET A 121 -11.52 31.85 10.64
N LEU A 122 -11.87 33.05 11.09
CA LEU A 122 -11.73 34.24 10.26
C LEU A 122 -10.26 34.54 10.00
N LEU A 123 -9.88 34.69 8.72
CA LEU A 123 -8.51 35.01 8.29
C LEU A 123 -8.37 36.47 7.89
N LYS A 124 -9.38 37.00 7.20
CA LYS A 124 -9.29 38.32 6.60
C LYS A 124 -10.66 38.98 6.53
N LYS A 125 -10.67 40.28 6.79
CA LYS A 125 -11.79 41.16 6.51
C LYS A 125 -11.33 42.23 5.54
N THR A 126 -12.11 42.49 4.50
CA THR A 126 -11.96 43.64 3.61
C THR A 126 -13.21 44.48 3.72
N ASP A 127 -13.08 45.75 4.11
CA ASP A 127 -14.23 46.65 4.16
C ASP A 127 -14.55 47.28 2.79
N LYS A 128 -15.65 48.05 2.74
CA LYS A 128 -16.09 48.80 1.55
C LYS A 128 -15.09 49.82 1.00
N TYR A 129 -14.11 50.22 1.81
CA TYR A 129 -13.04 51.13 1.43
C TYR A 129 -11.76 50.39 1.02
N HIS A 130 -11.86 49.07 0.82
CA HIS A 130 -10.74 48.19 0.46
C HIS A 130 -9.65 48.10 1.54
N THR A 131 -9.99 48.45 2.79
CA THR A 131 -9.09 48.29 3.93
C THR A 131 -9.05 46.82 4.33
N VAL A 132 -7.86 46.22 4.30
CA VAL A 132 -7.65 44.83 4.65
C VAL A 132 -7.22 44.72 6.12
N THR A 133 -7.93 43.89 6.87
CA THR A 133 -7.54 43.46 8.22
C THR A 133 -7.30 41.96 8.23
N GLU A 134 -6.06 41.55 8.48
CA GLU A 134 -5.68 40.14 8.62
C GLU A 134 -5.74 39.71 10.09
N TYR A 135 -6.21 38.49 10.31
CA TYR A 135 -6.35 37.86 11.62
C TYR A 135 -5.39 36.67 11.68
N GLY A 136 -4.51 36.67 12.68
CA GLY A 136 -3.54 35.59 12.87
C GLY A 136 -4.20 34.28 13.28
N SER A 137 -3.45 33.18 13.17
CA SER A 137 -3.90 31.82 13.51
C SER A 137 -4.29 31.60 14.98
N HIS A 138 -4.10 32.61 15.84
CA HIS A 138 -4.34 32.55 17.27
C HIS A 138 -5.44 33.52 17.74
N GLY A 139 -6.17 34.17 16.82
CA GLY A 139 -7.01 35.32 17.18
C GLY A 139 -6.14 36.49 17.65
N LYS A 140 -6.69 37.71 17.64
CA LYS A 140 -6.05 38.83 18.32
C LYS A 140 -6.25 38.70 19.83
#